data_AF-A0A087C7E5-F1
#
_entry.id   AF-A0A087C7E5-F1
#
_cell.length_a   1.000
_cell.length_b   1.000
_cell.length_c   1.000
_cell.angle_alpha   90.00
_cell.angle_beta   90.00
_cell.angle_gamma   90.00
#
_symmetry.space_group_name_H-M   'P 1'
#
loop_
_entity.id
_entity.type
_entity.pdbx_description
1 polymer ?
#
loop_
_entity_poly.entity_id
_entity_poly.type
_entity_poly.pdbx_seq_one_letter_code
_entity_poly.pdbx_strand_id
1 'polypeptide(L)'
;MNRGAVVLAVLHPGVAMASAIAAFVFFLICGDPWRLGVFMGLLCLVECGYGMTVPLLRTMMVFVPAGVVMALSTAWITGDMASAGMIVVRFATLWLSATPLVCVPELAFVRMLNQMRAPRTVALIILIALRSMHLLAAQMHMVYTAWRTVPRGGGRGVKLVRIAVPLMNRVMVISTCMAVSVEMRCFSLDSRVPASVYHPVALHRRDVAFLVLLALAMVVAVTLPWVRHG
;
A
#
# COMPACT_ATOMS: atom_id res chain seq x y z
N MET A 1 -7.51 18.94 -1.36
CA MET A 1 -8.61 18.35 -2.16
C MET A 1 -9.37 17.39 -1.27
N ASN A 2 -10.58 17.79 -0.91
CA ASN A 2 -11.42 17.20 0.12
C ASN A 2 -11.83 15.76 -0.26
N ARG A 3 -11.36 14.75 0.47
CA ARG A 3 -11.95 13.41 0.46
C ARG A 3 -12.32 13.10 1.90
N GLY A 4 -13.63 13.22 2.14
CA GLY A 4 -14.26 13.13 3.44
C GLY A 4 -13.82 11.91 4.21
N ALA A 5 -13.85 12.10 5.52
CA ALA A 5 -13.93 11.08 6.53
C ALA A 5 -14.96 10.00 6.11
N VAL A 6 -14.48 8.94 5.45
CA VAL A 6 -15.13 7.65 5.56
C VAL A 6 -14.51 7.03 6.80
N VAL A 7 -15.33 6.93 7.84
CA VAL A 7 -15.05 6.27 9.10
C VAL A 7 -14.74 4.80 8.83
N LEU A 8 -13.49 4.52 8.45
CA LEU A 8 -12.93 3.20 8.27
C LEU A 8 -11.92 3.04 9.40
N ALA A 9 -12.11 2.05 10.25
CA ALA A 9 -11.22 1.77 11.37
C ALA A 9 -9.78 1.75 10.87
N VAL A 10 -9.00 2.79 11.20
CA VAL A 10 -7.60 2.86 10.83
C VAL A 10 -6.91 1.78 11.64
N LEU A 11 -6.71 0.61 11.02
CA LEU A 11 -5.94 -0.47 11.61
C LEU A 11 -4.57 0.07 11.98
N HIS A 12 -4.05 -0.39 13.11
CA HIS A 12 -2.66 -0.11 13.46
C HIS A 12 -1.75 -0.56 12.30
N PRO A 13 -0.83 0.28 11.80
CA PRO A 13 0.02 -0.01 10.64
C PRO A 13 0.81 -1.32 10.81
N GLY A 14 1.22 -1.63 12.03
CA GLY A 14 1.94 -2.86 12.32
C GLY A 14 1.08 -4.11 12.26
N VAL A 15 -0.21 -3.98 12.61
CA VAL A 15 -1.16 -5.09 12.54
C VAL A 15 -1.54 -5.35 11.09
N ALA A 16 -1.79 -4.30 10.31
CA ALA A 16 -2.00 -4.41 8.87
C ALA A 16 -0.80 -5.06 8.14
N MET A 17 0.43 -4.66 8.49
CA MET A 17 1.64 -5.25 7.92
C MET A 17 1.81 -6.71 8.35
N ALA A 18 1.62 -7.03 9.62
CA ALA A 18 1.68 -8.41 10.12
C ALA A 18 0.62 -9.29 9.46
N SER A 19 -0.62 -8.80 9.30
CA SER A 19 -1.69 -9.53 8.62
C SER A 19 -1.39 -9.75 7.14
N ALA A 20 -0.85 -8.76 6.44
CA ALA A 20 -0.51 -8.88 5.03
C ALA A 20 0.60 -9.93 4.83
N ILE A 21 1.65 -9.88 5.66
CA ILE A 21 2.74 -10.85 5.64
C ILE A 21 2.22 -12.25 5.97
N ALA A 22 1.40 -12.40 7.01
CA ALA A 22 0.84 -13.69 7.39
C ALA A 22 -0.04 -14.28 6.28
N ALA A 23 -0.92 -13.46 5.67
CA ALA A 23 -1.76 -13.88 4.55
C ALA A 23 -0.95 -14.26 3.31
N PHE A 24 0.11 -13.51 3.01
CA PHE A 24 1.03 -13.80 1.91
C PHE A 24 1.81 -15.11 2.12
N VAL A 25 2.34 -15.32 3.33
CA VAL A 25 3.05 -16.57 3.67
C VAL A 25 2.09 -17.76 3.61
N PHE A 26 0.86 -17.61 4.11
CA PHE A 26 -0.15 -18.66 4.03
C PHE A 26 -0.51 -19.01 2.58
N PHE A 27 -0.70 -17.98 1.74
CA PHE A 27 -0.89 -18.15 0.30
C PHE A 27 0.27 -18.96 -0.32
N LEU A 28 1.52 -18.67 0.04
CA LEU A 28 2.70 -19.34 -0.51
C LEU A 28 2.77 -20.82 -0.12
N ILE A 29 2.30 -21.17 1.08
CA ILE A 29 2.30 -22.55 1.59
C ILE A 29 1.17 -23.38 0.96
N CYS A 30 0.03 -22.75 0.64
CA CYS A 30 -1.12 -23.45 0.08
C CYS A 30 -1.01 -23.65 -1.43
N GLY A 31 -0.65 -24.86 -1.87
CA GLY A 31 -0.62 -25.26 -3.28
C GLY A 31 -1.99 -25.59 -3.89
N ASP A 32 -2.94 -26.01 -3.05
CA ASP A 32 -4.23 -26.57 -3.49
C ASP A 32 -5.24 -25.49 -3.91
N PRO A 33 -5.83 -25.58 -5.12
CA PRO A 33 -6.73 -24.56 -5.65
C PRO A 33 -8.01 -24.41 -4.83
N TRP A 34 -8.52 -25.52 -4.27
CA TRP A 34 -9.70 -25.50 -3.40
C TRP A 34 -9.45 -24.74 -2.09
N ARG A 35 -8.31 -24.98 -1.43
CA ARG A 35 -7.92 -24.30 -0.19
C ARG A 35 -7.77 -22.80 -0.39
N LEU A 36 -7.14 -22.43 -1.51
CA LEU A 36 -7.00 -21.03 -1.90
C LEU A 36 -8.35 -20.37 -2.16
N GLY A 37 -9.30 -21.06 -2.81
CA GLY A 37 -10.65 -20.54 -3.01
C GLY A 37 -11.41 -20.28 -1.71
N VAL A 38 -11.34 -21.22 -0.75
CA VAL A 38 -11.95 -21.06 0.58
C VAL A 38 -11.29 -19.91 1.35
N PHE A 39 -9.96 -19.85 1.33
CA PHE A 39 -9.19 -18.77 1.98
C PHE A 39 -9.52 -17.39 1.38
N MET A 40 -9.64 -17.31 0.05
CA MET A 40 -10.06 -16.09 -0.66
C MET A 40 -11.41 -15.57 -0.15
N GLY A 41 -12.40 -16.47 -0.04
CA GLY A 41 -13.73 -16.13 0.45
C GLY A 41 -13.69 -15.64 1.89
N LEU A 42 -12.96 -16.33 2.77
CA LEU A 42 -12.82 -15.95 4.17
C LEU A 42 -12.09 -14.61 4.35
N LEU A 43 -11.01 -14.37 3.60
CA LEU A 43 -10.32 -13.08 3.59
C LEU A 43 -11.26 -11.96 3.17
N CYS A 44 -12.00 -12.15 2.08
CA CYS A 44 -12.98 -11.17 1.60
C CYS A 44 -14.05 -10.88 2.67
N LEU A 45 -14.54 -11.90 3.37
CA LEU A 45 -15.52 -11.73 4.46
C LEU A 45 -14.93 -10.95 5.66
N VAL A 46 -13.70 -11.28 6.06
CA VAL A 46 -13.01 -10.57 7.16
C VAL A 46 -12.78 -9.11 6.78
N GLU A 47 -12.34 -8.83 5.56
CA GLU A 47 -12.12 -7.45 5.07
C GLU A 47 -13.43 -6.66 4.97
N CYS A 48 -14.50 -7.29 4.46
CA CYS A 48 -15.83 -6.68 4.42
C CYS A 48 -16.39 -6.42 5.83
N GLY A 49 -16.20 -7.34 6.78
CA GLY A 49 -16.66 -7.23 8.16
C GLY A 49 -16.01 -6.08 8.94
N TYR A 50 -14.78 -5.71 8.58
CA TYR A 50 -14.08 -4.55 9.16
C TYR A 50 -14.42 -3.22 8.49
N GLY A 51 -15.34 -3.24 7.53
CA GLY A 51 -15.79 -2.07 6.79
C GLY A 51 -14.88 -1.67 5.65
N MET A 52 -13.78 -2.39 5.35
CA MET A 52 -12.80 -2.09 4.29
C MET A 52 -13.34 -2.30 2.86
N THR A 53 -14.66 -2.24 2.67
CA THR A 53 -15.35 -2.52 1.40
C THR A 53 -15.03 -1.48 0.32
N VAL A 54 -14.91 -0.20 0.67
CA VAL A 54 -14.59 0.87 -0.29
C VAL A 54 -13.17 0.74 -0.86
N PRO A 55 -12.11 0.59 -0.03
CA PRO A 55 -10.77 0.36 -0.57
C PRO A 55 -10.67 -0.98 -1.30
N LEU A 56 -11.31 -2.05 -0.82
CA LEU A 56 -11.39 -3.34 -1.52
C LEU A 56 -12.01 -3.19 -2.90
N LEU A 57 -13.16 -2.50 -3.03
CA LEU A 57 -13.82 -2.32 -4.32
C LEU A 57 -13.00 -1.45 -5.28
N ARG A 58 -12.41 -0.36 -4.78
CA ARG A 58 -11.56 0.53 -5.59
C ARG A 58 -10.37 -0.22 -6.17
N THR A 59 -9.72 -1.00 -5.32
CA THR A 59 -8.54 -1.72 -5.71
C THR A 59 -8.96 -2.89 -6.65
N MET A 60 -10.12 -3.53 -6.42
CA MET A 60 -10.66 -4.57 -7.32
C MET A 60 -10.84 -4.06 -8.75
N MET A 61 -11.24 -2.80 -8.92
CA MET A 61 -11.42 -2.19 -10.24
C MET A 61 -10.13 -2.14 -11.07
N VAL A 62 -8.96 -2.07 -10.42
CA VAL A 62 -7.64 -2.13 -11.08
C VAL A 62 -7.23 -3.59 -11.31
N PHE A 63 -7.63 -4.49 -10.43
CA PHE A 63 -7.24 -5.89 -10.46
C PHE A 63 -7.98 -6.70 -11.52
N VAL A 64 -9.29 -6.48 -11.71
CA VAL A 64 -10.11 -7.19 -12.70
C VAL A 64 -9.49 -7.17 -14.11
N PRO A 65 -9.09 -6.02 -14.69
CA PRO A 65 -8.47 -6.03 -16.02
C PRO A 65 -7.14 -6.77 -16.04
N ALA A 66 -6.32 -6.67 -14.98
CA ALA A 66 -5.05 -7.41 -14.90
C ALA A 66 -5.29 -8.93 -14.81
N GLY A 67 -6.30 -9.35 -14.03
CA GLY A 67 -6.69 -10.75 -13.91
C GLY A 67 -7.25 -11.33 -15.21
N VAL A 68 -8.02 -10.54 -15.98
CA VAL A 68 -8.52 -10.94 -17.30
C VAL A 68 -7.37 -11.12 -18.28
N VAL A 69 -6.41 -10.18 -18.33
CA VAL A 69 -5.23 -10.30 -19.20
C VAL A 69 -4.43 -11.56 -18.86
N MET A 70 -4.21 -11.83 -17.57
CA MET A 70 -3.53 -13.04 -17.12
C MET A 70 -4.32 -14.30 -17.52
N ALA A 71 -5.62 -14.35 -17.25
CA ALA A 71 -6.48 -15.49 -17.61
C ALA A 71 -6.44 -15.80 -19.10
N LEU A 72 -6.60 -14.76 -19.95
CA LEU A 72 -6.57 -14.90 -21.41
C LEU A 72 -5.21 -15.40 -21.90
N SER A 73 -4.12 -14.83 -21.39
CA SER A 73 -2.77 -15.28 -21.75
C SER A 73 -2.56 -16.77 -21.43
N THR A 74 -3.08 -17.22 -20.28
CA THR A 74 -2.92 -18.61 -19.82
C THR A 74 -3.83 -19.59 -20.55
N ALA A 75 -5.07 -19.18 -20.87
CA ALA A 75 -5.97 -19.97 -21.69
C ALA A 75 -5.41 -20.17 -23.11
N TRP A 76 -4.71 -19.16 -23.64
CA TRP A 76 -4.11 -19.23 -24.97
C TRP A 76 -2.88 -20.15 -25.02
N ILE A 77 -2.09 -20.20 -23.95
CA ILE A 77 -0.89 -21.04 -23.86
C ILE A 77 -1.24 -22.50 -23.56
N THR A 78 -2.07 -22.74 -22.55
CA THR A 78 -2.29 -24.09 -22.02
C THR A 78 -3.47 -24.80 -22.69
N GLY A 79 -4.40 -24.07 -23.31
CA GLY A 79 -5.61 -24.64 -23.93
C GLY A 79 -6.65 -25.20 -22.94
N ASP A 80 -6.34 -25.22 -21.64
CA ASP A 80 -7.21 -25.75 -20.58
C ASP A 80 -7.80 -24.63 -19.72
N MET A 81 -9.13 -24.55 -19.68
CA MET A 81 -9.90 -23.57 -18.92
C MET A 81 -9.78 -23.77 -17.41
N ALA A 82 -9.52 -25.00 -16.94
CA ALA A 82 -9.32 -25.26 -15.52
C ALA A 82 -8.03 -24.58 -15.02
N SER A 83 -6.96 -24.62 -15.82
CA SER A 83 -5.68 -23.98 -15.52
C SER A 83 -5.77 -22.45 -15.45
N ALA A 84 -6.55 -21.85 -16.36
CA ALA A 84 -6.77 -20.40 -16.37
C ALA A 84 -7.54 -19.94 -15.12
N GLY A 85 -8.58 -20.69 -14.71
CA GLY A 85 -9.34 -20.40 -13.49
C GLY A 85 -8.46 -20.42 -12.23
N MET A 86 -7.54 -21.39 -12.14
CA MET A 86 -6.61 -21.49 -11.00
C MET A 86 -5.67 -20.29 -10.89
N ILE A 87 -5.20 -19.76 -12.01
CA ILE A 87 -4.30 -18.61 -12.03
C ILE A 87 -5.04 -17.34 -11.59
N VAL A 88 -6.31 -17.19 -11.99
CA VAL A 88 -7.15 -16.08 -11.52
C VAL A 88 -7.34 -16.12 -10.01
N VAL A 89 -7.64 -17.29 -9.43
CA VAL A 89 -7.81 -17.44 -7.97
C VAL A 89 -6.52 -17.14 -7.23
N ARG A 90 -5.37 -17.59 -7.75
CA ARG A 90 -4.05 -17.31 -7.16
C ARG A 90 -3.70 -15.83 -7.21
N PHE A 91 -3.94 -15.19 -8.35
CA PHE A 91 -3.69 -13.77 -8.50
C PHE A 91 -4.62 -12.96 -7.57
N ALA A 92 -5.89 -13.38 -7.43
CA ALA A 92 -6.88 -12.69 -6.59
C ALA A 92 -6.56 -12.81 -5.10
N THR A 93 -6.15 -13.99 -4.65
CA THR A 93 -5.72 -14.23 -3.26
C THR A 93 -4.45 -13.46 -2.90
N LEU A 94 -3.45 -13.46 -3.79
CA LEU A 94 -2.24 -12.64 -3.63
C LEU A 94 -2.59 -11.17 -3.45
N TRP A 95 -3.48 -10.68 -4.29
CA TRP A 95 -3.86 -9.29 -4.27
C TRP A 95 -4.66 -8.92 -3.01
N LEU A 96 -5.62 -9.76 -2.60
CA LEU A 96 -6.36 -9.59 -1.35
C LEU A 96 -5.41 -9.53 -0.15
N SER A 97 -4.35 -10.35 -0.14
CA SER A 97 -3.36 -10.31 0.94
C SER A 97 -2.64 -8.96 1.08
N ALA A 98 -2.56 -8.18 0.00
CA ALA A 98 -1.92 -6.86 -0.02
C ALA A 98 -2.88 -5.69 0.30
N THR A 99 -4.19 -5.89 0.17
CA THR A 99 -5.24 -4.89 0.44
C THR A 99 -5.12 -4.19 1.81
N PRO A 100 -4.89 -4.90 2.94
CA PRO A 100 -4.82 -4.23 4.25
C PRO A 100 -3.65 -3.23 4.31
N LEU A 101 -2.57 -3.46 3.58
CA LEU A 101 -1.41 -2.57 3.54
C LEU A 101 -1.72 -1.26 2.80
N VAL A 102 -2.51 -1.34 1.71
CA VAL A 102 -2.92 -0.16 0.91
C VAL A 102 -3.90 0.72 1.69
N CYS A 103 -4.63 0.16 2.65
CA CYS A 103 -5.58 0.90 3.48
C CYS A 103 -4.91 1.77 4.55
N VAL A 104 -3.65 1.48 4.89
CA VAL A 104 -2.93 2.20 5.95
C VAL A 104 -2.41 3.54 5.42
N PRO A 105 -2.63 4.65 6.15
CA PRO A 105 -2.04 5.93 5.78
C PRO A 105 -0.52 5.89 5.94
N GLU A 106 0.21 6.32 4.92
CA GLU A 106 1.68 6.35 4.86
C GLU A 106 2.30 7.02 6.10
N LEU A 107 1.68 8.09 6.61
CA LEU A 107 2.16 8.80 7.79
C LEU A 107 2.10 7.95 9.08
N ALA A 108 1.10 7.07 9.22
CA ALA A 108 1.02 6.18 10.38
C ALA A 108 2.12 5.12 10.33
N PHE A 109 2.45 4.62 9.14
CA PHE A 109 3.54 3.68 8.93
C PHE A 109 4.90 4.24 9.40
N VAL A 110 5.20 5.49 9.05
CA VAL A 110 6.44 6.14 9.48
C VAL A 110 6.47 6.44 10.98
N ARG A 111 5.31 6.74 11.59
CA ARG A 111 5.20 6.90 13.04
C ARG A 111 5.46 5.58 13.77
N MET A 112 4.96 4.46 13.27
CA MET A 112 5.29 3.14 13.80
C MET A 112 6.78 2.84 13.65
N LEU A 113 7.39 3.13 12.50
CA LEU A 113 8.83 2.92 12.30
C LEU A 113 9.68 3.72 13.30
N ASN A 114 9.27 4.95 13.62
CA ASN A 114 9.87 5.77 14.68
C ASN A 114 9.71 5.15 16.08
N GLN A 115 8.57 4.51 16.38
CA GLN A 115 8.38 3.80 17.64
C GLN A 115 9.26 2.55 17.75
N MET A 116 9.54 1.86 16.64
CA MET A 116 10.39 0.65 16.59
C MET A 116 11.89 0.92 16.73
N ARG A 117 12.31 2.13 17.15
CA ARG A 117 13.72 2.53 17.30
C ARG A 117 14.54 2.39 16.01
N ALA A 118 13.92 2.58 14.85
CA ALA A 118 14.67 2.69 13.59
C ALA A 118 15.72 3.83 13.67
N PRO A 119 16.85 3.73 12.95
CA PRO A 119 17.86 4.78 12.93
C PRO A 119 17.23 6.11 12.52
N ARG A 120 17.43 7.14 13.36
CA ARG A 120 16.76 8.44 13.27
C ARG A 120 16.92 9.09 11.90
N THR A 121 18.09 8.91 11.29
CA THR A 121 18.42 9.36 9.94
C THR A 121 17.40 8.83 8.92
N VAL A 122 17.11 7.53 8.97
CA VAL A 122 16.24 6.87 7.99
C VAL A 122 14.80 7.34 8.15
N ALA A 123 14.28 7.37 9.38
CA ALA A 123 12.91 7.78 9.61
C ALA A 123 12.68 9.26 9.22
N LEU A 124 13.66 10.12 9.45
CA LEU A 124 13.59 11.52 9.05
C LEU A 124 13.66 11.70 7.53
N ILE A 125 14.56 10.99 6.85
CA ILE A 125 14.62 10.98 5.39
C ILE A 125 13.26 10.55 4.81
N ILE A 126 12.64 9.51 5.38
CA ILE A 126 11.31 9.06 4.94
C ILE A 126 10.25 10.15 5.17
N LEU A 127 10.23 10.81 6.35
CA LEU A 127 9.28 11.90 6.62
C LEU A 127 9.45 13.09 5.67
N ILE A 128 10.70 13.50 5.41
CA ILE A 128 10.99 14.58 4.45
C ILE A 128 10.58 14.16 3.04
N ALA A 129 10.92 12.94 2.62
CA ALA A 129 10.56 12.41 1.32
C ALA A 129 9.04 12.41 1.12
N LEU A 130 8.27 11.87 2.07
CA LEU A 130 6.80 11.87 2.00
C LEU A 130 6.23 13.29 1.92
N ARG A 131 6.70 14.22 2.76
CA ARG A 131 6.23 15.61 2.72
C ARG A 131 6.56 16.28 1.38
N SER A 132 7.78 16.04 0.89
CA SER A 132 8.25 16.60 -0.38
C SER A 132 7.47 16.04 -1.57
N MET A 133 7.08 14.75 -1.56
CA MET A 133 6.25 14.15 -2.60
C MET A 133 4.88 14.84 -2.71
N HIS A 134 4.21 15.09 -1.58
CA HIS A 134 2.93 15.78 -1.56
C HIS A 134 3.05 17.22 -2.09
N LEU A 135 4.11 17.93 -1.69
CA LEU A 135 4.39 19.29 -2.19
C LEU A 135 4.70 19.27 -3.69
N LEU A 136 5.51 18.31 -4.13
CA LEU A 136 5.92 18.17 -5.52
C LEU A 136 4.74 17.79 -6.42
N ALA A 137 3.80 16.98 -5.94
CA ALA A 137 2.57 16.66 -6.68
C ALA A 137 1.74 17.92 -6.99
N ALA A 138 1.63 18.85 -6.04
CA ALA A 138 0.96 20.12 -6.28
C ALA A 138 1.72 20.98 -7.31
N GLN A 139 3.06 21.04 -7.21
CA GLN A 139 3.89 21.74 -8.19
C GLN A 139 3.80 21.12 -9.58
N MET A 140 3.77 19.79 -9.67
CA MET A 140 3.62 19.06 -10.93
C MET A 140 2.31 19.43 -11.62
N HIS A 141 1.21 19.54 -10.87
CA HIS A 141 -0.07 19.99 -11.42
C HIS A 141 0.02 21.43 -11.94
N MET A 142 0.65 22.34 -11.19
CA MET A 142 0.84 23.73 -11.61
C MET A 142 1.69 23.85 -12.89
N VAL A 143 2.83 23.13 -12.93
CA VAL A 143 3.71 23.08 -14.10
C VAL A 143 2.97 22.49 -15.30
N TYR A 144 2.18 21.43 -15.09
CA TYR A 144 1.37 20.84 -16.14
C TYR A 144 0.31 21.82 -16.68
N THR A 145 -0.38 22.54 -15.80
CA THR A 145 -1.37 23.56 -16.22
C THR A 145 -0.72 24.72 -16.98
N ALA A 146 0.47 25.16 -16.55
CA ALA A 146 1.23 26.21 -17.24
C ALA A 146 1.78 25.71 -18.59
N TRP A 147 2.18 24.45 -18.69
CA TRP A 147 2.61 23.87 -19.96
C TRP A 147 1.46 23.78 -20.98
N ARG A 148 0.23 23.51 -20.50
CA ARG A 148 -0.95 23.41 -21.37
C ARG A 148 -1.30 24.72 -22.09
N THR A 149 -0.88 25.88 -21.56
CA THR A 149 -1.16 27.21 -22.15
C THR A 149 -0.08 27.69 -23.12
N VAL A 150 1.09 27.03 -23.18
CA VAL A 150 2.18 27.41 -24.10
C VAL A 150 1.94 26.80 -25.49
N PRO A 151 2.12 27.55 -26.59
CA PRO A 151 1.93 27.05 -27.95
C PRO A 151 2.78 25.80 -28.22
N ARG A 152 2.12 24.79 -28.82
CA ARG A 152 2.65 23.43 -29.01
C ARG A 152 3.62 23.38 -30.19
N GLY A 153 4.92 23.46 -29.91
CA GLY A 153 5.97 23.09 -30.85
C GLY A 153 6.87 21.98 -30.28
N GLY A 154 7.03 20.87 -31.01
CA GLY A 154 8.03 19.82 -30.71
C GLY A 154 7.48 18.40 -30.48
N GLY A 155 8.32 17.39 -30.77
CA GLY A 155 8.05 15.96 -30.57
C GLY A 155 8.00 15.53 -29.09
N ARG A 156 7.64 14.27 -28.82
CA ARG A 156 7.44 13.73 -27.45
C ARG A 156 8.64 13.94 -26.51
N GLY A 157 9.88 13.84 -27.00
CA GLY A 157 11.09 14.09 -26.21
C GLY A 157 11.21 15.53 -25.71
N VAL A 158 10.92 16.51 -26.57
CA VAL A 158 10.98 17.95 -26.22
C VAL A 158 9.91 18.30 -25.17
N LYS A 159 8.76 17.61 -25.21
CA LYS A 159 7.68 17.80 -24.22
C LYS A 159 8.11 17.36 -22.81
N LEU A 160 8.81 16.23 -22.70
CA LEU A 160 9.27 15.71 -21.41
C LEU A 160 10.29 16.67 -20.78
N VAL A 161 11.26 17.16 -21.55
CA VAL A 161 12.29 18.09 -21.06
C VAL A 161 11.68 19.41 -20.56
N ARG A 162 10.70 19.96 -21.28
CA ARG A 162 10.01 21.20 -20.88
C ARG A 162 9.25 21.11 -19.55
N ILE A 163 8.81 19.91 -19.16
CA ILE A 163 8.16 19.66 -17.87
C ILE A 163 9.21 19.31 -16.81
N ALA A 164 10.21 18.51 -17.18
CA ALA A 164 11.23 18.00 -16.26
C ALA A 164 12.14 19.11 -15.73
N VAL A 165 12.62 20.03 -16.58
CA VAL A 165 13.53 21.12 -16.17
C VAL A 165 12.92 22.01 -15.08
N PRO A 166 11.72 22.59 -15.23
CA PRO A 166 11.12 23.41 -14.18
C PRO A 166 10.78 22.59 -12.93
N LEU A 167 10.38 21.32 -13.08
CA LEU A 167 10.14 20.43 -11.96
C LEU A 167 11.42 20.20 -11.15
N MET A 168 12.54 19.90 -11.82
CA MET A 168 13.85 19.69 -11.20
C MET A 168 14.30 20.93 -10.41
N ASN A 169 14.10 22.12 -10.99
CA ASN A 169 14.39 23.38 -10.30
C ASN A 169 13.55 23.55 -9.04
N ARG A 170 12.24 23.22 -9.09
CA ARG A 170 11.37 23.25 -7.90
C ARG A 170 11.84 22.26 -6.82
N VAL A 171 12.27 21.05 -7.19
CA VAL A 171 12.83 20.07 -6.25
C VAL A 171 14.07 20.64 -5.55
N MET A 172 15.00 21.21 -6.30
CA MET A 172 16.23 21.80 -5.75
C MET A 172 15.91 22.91 -4.74
N VAL A 173 15.02 23.84 -5.10
CA VAL A 173 14.61 24.95 -4.22
C VAL A 173 13.91 24.47 -2.95
N ILE A 174 13.05 23.44 -3.06
CA ILE A 174 12.39 22.85 -1.88
C ILE A 174 13.42 22.19 -0.96
N SER A 175 14.37 21.46 -1.54
CA SER A 175 15.42 20.77 -0.78
C SER A 175 16.31 21.75 -0.01
N THR A 176 16.79 22.82 -0.66
CA THR A 176 17.63 23.84 0.01
C THR A 176 16.88 24.57 1.11
N CYS A 177 15.61 24.92 0.88
CA CYS A 177 14.76 25.53 1.90
C CYS A 177 14.52 24.60 3.10
N MET A 178 14.29 23.30 2.85
CA MET A 178 14.15 22.31 3.91
C MET A 178 15.46 22.13 4.69
N ALA A 179 16.61 22.10 4.03
CA ALA A 179 17.92 22.01 4.68
C ALA A 179 18.15 23.19 5.63
N VAL A 180 17.98 24.42 5.15
CA VAL A 180 18.14 25.63 5.99
C VAL A 180 17.09 25.64 7.12
N SER A 181 15.85 25.25 6.86
CA SER A 181 14.81 25.18 7.91
C SER A 181 15.12 24.14 8.99
N VAL A 182 15.84 23.07 8.67
CA VAL A 182 16.25 22.01 9.62
C VAL A 182 17.46 22.48 10.43
N GLU A 183 18.43 23.14 9.79
CA GLU A 183 19.59 23.75 10.43
C GLU A 183 19.18 24.84 11.44
N MET A 184 18.26 25.73 11.07
CA MET A 184 17.74 26.79 11.96
C MET A 184 16.95 26.26 13.16
N ARG A 185 16.50 25.00 13.12
CA ARG A 185 15.82 24.33 14.25
C ARG A 185 16.79 23.55 15.14
N CYS A 186 18.10 23.73 14.94
CA CYS A 186 19.17 23.03 15.65
C CYS A 186 18.99 21.50 15.60
N PHE A 187 18.52 20.97 14.48
CA PHE A 187 18.30 19.54 14.35
C PHE A 187 19.64 18.79 14.34
N SER A 188 19.92 18.06 15.41
CA SER A 188 21.09 17.19 15.49
C SER A 188 20.72 15.75 15.14
N LEU A 189 21.54 15.13 14.30
CA LEU A 189 21.45 13.70 13.97
C LEU A 189 22.07 12.81 15.05
N ASP A 190 22.66 13.41 16.09
CA ASP A 190 23.29 12.65 17.17
C ASP A 190 22.26 11.79 17.90
N SER A 191 22.57 10.50 18.02
CA SER A 191 21.73 9.50 18.68
C SER A 191 21.64 9.71 20.19
N ARG A 192 22.55 10.51 20.77
CA ARG A 192 22.64 10.79 22.21
C ARG A 192 21.59 11.76 22.75
N VAL A 193 21.01 12.61 21.91
CA VAL A 193 19.96 13.57 22.35
C VAL A 193 18.61 12.84 22.44
N PRO A 194 17.84 12.86 23.53
CA PRO A 194 16.55 12.19 23.59
C PRO A 194 15.53 12.91 22.67
N ALA A 195 15.11 12.25 21.60
CA ALA A 195 14.07 12.75 20.70
C ALA A 195 12.69 12.22 21.14
N SER A 196 11.75 13.11 21.44
CA SER A 196 10.38 12.75 21.80
C SER A 196 9.52 12.51 20.55
N VAL A 197 8.84 11.37 20.46
CA VAL A 197 7.90 11.06 19.37
C VAL A 197 6.57 11.80 19.62
N TYR A 198 6.25 12.79 18.79
CA TYR A 198 5.17 13.75 19.03
C TYR A 198 3.73 13.17 18.94
N HIS A 199 3.54 11.93 18.49
CA HIS A 199 2.25 11.23 18.63
C HIS A 199 2.46 9.72 18.52
N PRO A 200 2.39 8.96 19.63
CA PRO A 200 2.45 7.51 19.55
C PRO A 200 1.16 6.99 18.89
N VAL A 201 1.31 6.06 17.95
CA VAL A 201 0.18 5.25 17.47
C VAL A 201 -0.13 4.23 18.56
N ALA A 202 -1.35 4.28 19.10
CA ALA A 202 -1.79 3.37 20.15
C ALA A 202 -2.51 2.16 19.54
N LEU A 203 -2.19 0.97 20.03
CA LEU A 203 -2.87 -0.27 19.66
C LEU A 203 -4.29 -0.27 20.23
N HIS A 204 -5.28 -0.55 19.39
CA HIS A 204 -6.66 -0.72 19.81
C HIS A 204 -7.05 -2.19 19.90
N ARG A 205 -7.98 -2.54 20.80
CA ARG A 205 -8.50 -3.92 20.95
C ARG A 205 -9.09 -4.49 19.64
N ARG A 206 -9.57 -3.60 18.76
CA ARG A 206 -10.10 -3.96 17.43
C ARG A 206 -9.02 -4.53 16.51
N ASP A 207 -7.78 -4.08 16.63
CA ASP A 207 -6.65 -4.58 15.84
C ASP A 207 -6.31 -6.03 16.22
N VAL A 208 -6.38 -6.35 17.52
CA VAL A 208 -6.17 -7.71 18.02
C VAL A 208 -7.27 -8.64 17.53
N ALA A 209 -8.54 -8.19 17.58
CA ALA A 209 -9.67 -8.95 17.05
C ALA A 209 -9.48 -9.27 15.55
N PHE A 210 -8.87 -8.38 14.78
CA PHE A 210 -8.64 -8.59 13.35
C PHE A 210 -7.64 -9.72 13.12
N LEU A 211 -6.53 -9.71 13.86
CA LEU A 211 -5.52 -10.77 13.80
C LEU A 211 -6.10 -12.12 14.23
N VAL A 212 -6.94 -12.14 15.26
CA VAL A 212 -7.60 -13.37 15.71
C VAL A 212 -8.54 -13.92 14.64
N LEU A 213 -9.35 -13.06 14.00
CA LEU A 213 -10.23 -13.48 12.92
C LEU A 213 -9.46 -13.96 11.69
N LEU A 214 -8.35 -13.31 11.35
CA LEU A 214 -7.46 -13.75 10.28
C LEU A 214 -6.83 -15.12 10.59
N ALA A 215 -6.33 -15.32 11.81
CA ALA A 215 -5.78 -16.59 12.25
C ALA A 215 -6.85 -17.70 12.19
N LEU A 216 -8.07 -17.40 12.62
CA LEU A 216 -9.20 -18.32 12.52
C LEU A 216 -9.53 -18.66 11.06
N ALA A 217 -9.51 -17.67 10.16
CA ALA A 217 -9.69 -17.91 8.72
C ALA A 217 -8.62 -18.84 8.14
N MET A 218 -7.36 -18.70 8.56
CA MET A 218 -6.27 -19.59 8.15
C MET A 218 -6.49 -21.02 8.66
N VAL A 219 -6.84 -21.17 9.95
CA VAL A 219 -7.11 -22.50 10.55
C VAL A 219 -8.27 -23.18 9.81
N VAL A 220 -9.36 -22.45 9.58
CA VAL A 220 -10.55 -22.98 8.87
C VAL A 220 -10.21 -23.40 7.45
N ALA A 221 -9.38 -22.62 6.73
CA ALA A 221 -8.95 -22.97 5.37
C ALA A 221 -8.08 -24.26 5.33
N VAL A 222 -7.36 -24.58 6.41
CA VAL A 222 -6.56 -25.81 6.53
C VAL A 222 -7.39 -27.01 6.96
N THR A 223 -8.37 -26.83 7.86
CA THR A 223 -9.15 -27.94 8.45
C THR A 223 -10.34 -28.38 7.60
N LEU A 224 -11.02 -27.47 6.90
CA LEU A 224 -12.15 -27.80 6.01
C LEU A 224 -11.86 -28.89 4.97
N PRO A 225 -10.70 -28.86 4.27
CA PRO A 225 -10.32 -29.91 3.33
C PRO A 225 -10.07 -31.25 4.01
N TRP A 226 -9.52 -31.24 5.23
CA TRP A 226 -9.24 -32.45 6.01
C TRP A 226 -10.53 -33.19 6.37
N VAL A 227 -11.57 -32.46 6.77
CA VAL A 227 -12.89 -33.02 7.12
C VAL A 227 -13.63 -33.60 5.91
N ARG A 228 -13.33 -33.13 4.68
CA ARG A 228 -13.97 -33.63 3.45
C ARG A 228 -13.34 -34.92 2.92
N HIS A 229 -12.11 -35.26 3.35
CA HIS A 229 -11.36 -36.41 2.87
C HIS A 229 -11.21 -37.55 3.91
N GLY A 230 -11.76 -37.40 5.12
CA GLY A 230 -11.88 -38.46 6.13
C GLY A 230 -13.31 -38.95 6.22
#